data_AF-A0A6P7H1N5-F1
#
_entry.id   AF-A0A6P7H1N5-F1
#
_cell.length_a   1.000
_cell.length_b   1.000
_cell.length_c   1.000
_cell.angle_alpha   90.00
_cell.angle_beta   90.00
_cell.angle_gamma   90.00
#
_symmetry.space_group_name_H-M   'P 1'
#
loop_
_entity.id
_entity.type
_entity.pdbx_description
1 polymer ?
#
loop_
_entity_poly.entity_id
_entity_poly.type
_entity_poly.pdbx_seq_one_letter_code
_entity_poly.pdbx_strand_id
1 'polypeptide(L)'
;MIKPLKLDLKLTRNNSETRFEANQERTLFLDQYDPLPRKYITEMQADFLNKEFDHKYVVRFDETSEKLLIGNSEINIAGVDVLLKNKRYKGTSGLYELLFKKHPANFTDQDVNNYAKIVVATNAHRRHYLSSKQIDGSKLKKYKKIIAPITEGKGLLMEVNNNKIDYVHWDDPNELVARLRLLLSSQLAGHTGHTNEINSIIEVDGSRLKK
;
A
#
# COMPACT_ATOMS: atom_id res chain seq x y z
N MET A 1 4.84 -19.10 -21.39
CA MET A 1 6.18 -18.87 -20.80
C MET A 1 6.67 -17.53 -21.33
N ILE A 2 6.61 -16.48 -20.50
CA ILE A 2 7.01 -15.12 -20.88
C ILE A 2 8.53 -15.02 -20.66
N LYS A 3 9.26 -14.54 -21.67
CA LYS A 3 10.73 -14.43 -21.66
C LYS A 3 11.16 -13.22 -20.81
N PRO A 4 12.30 -13.30 -20.10
CA PRO A 4 12.81 -12.21 -19.27
C PRO A 4 13.37 -11.05 -20.12
N LEU A 5 13.15 -9.83 -19.63
CA LEU A 5 13.69 -8.57 -20.15
C LEU A 5 15.23 -8.60 -20.05
N LYS A 6 15.92 -8.82 -21.17
CA LYS A 6 17.39 -8.67 -21.24
C LYS A 6 17.73 -7.19 -21.42
N LEU A 7 18.07 -6.52 -20.32
CA LEU A 7 18.84 -5.27 -20.38
C LEU A 7 20.34 -5.58 -20.37
N ASP A 8 20.82 -6.29 -21.40
CA ASP A 8 22.26 -6.38 -21.68
C ASP A 8 22.62 -5.25 -22.65
N LEU A 9 23.15 -4.14 -22.13
CA LEU A 9 23.91 -3.17 -22.92
C LEU A 9 25.19 -3.83 -23.43
N LYS A 10 25.10 -4.56 -24.55
CA LYS A 10 26.24 -4.81 -25.43
C LYS A 10 25.88 -4.33 -26.82
N LEU A 11 26.60 -3.29 -27.24
CA LEU A 11 26.54 -2.69 -28.57
C LEU A 11 26.68 -3.78 -29.64
N THR A 12 25.62 -3.95 -30.45
CA THR A 12 25.56 -4.26 -31.89
C THR A 12 24.32 -5.09 -32.22
N ARG A 13 23.18 -4.40 -32.37
CA ARG A 13 22.01 -4.73 -33.20
C ARG A 13 21.04 -3.53 -33.16
N ASN A 14 20.28 -3.35 -34.23
CA ASN A 14 19.66 -2.09 -34.63
C ASN A 14 18.85 -1.40 -33.52
N ASN A 15 19.31 -0.20 -33.13
CA ASN A 15 18.76 0.63 -32.05
C ASN A 15 17.27 1.03 -32.26
N SER A 16 16.73 0.86 -33.47
CA SER A 16 15.33 1.12 -33.83
C SER A 16 14.40 -0.04 -33.51
N GLU A 17 14.81 -1.28 -33.75
CA GLU A 17 14.01 -2.49 -33.51
C GLU A 17 13.88 -2.73 -32.00
N THR A 18 14.98 -2.59 -31.25
CA THR A 18 14.97 -2.72 -29.79
C THR A 18 14.10 -1.66 -29.10
N ARG A 19 14.08 -0.43 -29.63
CA ARG A 19 13.20 0.65 -29.12
C ARG A 19 11.74 0.42 -29.50
N PHE A 20 11.48 -0.17 -30.67
CA PHE A 20 10.13 -0.51 -31.11
C PHE A 20 9.54 -1.64 -30.27
N GLU A 21 10.29 -2.71 -30.01
CA GLU A 21 9.90 -3.82 -29.14
C GLU A 21 9.64 -3.34 -27.70
N ALA A 22 10.56 -2.55 -27.12
CA ALA A 22 10.37 -1.98 -25.78
C ALA A 22 9.15 -1.05 -25.69
N ASN A 23 8.87 -0.27 -26.76
CA ASN A 23 7.67 0.56 -26.81
C ASN A 23 6.38 -0.27 -26.97
N GLN A 24 6.41 -1.37 -27.73
CA GLN A 24 5.28 -2.30 -27.84
C GLN A 24 4.99 -2.98 -26.50
N GLU A 25 6.00 -3.52 -25.81
CA GLU A 25 5.85 -4.16 -24.51
C GLU A 25 5.33 -3.18 -23.44
N ARG A 26 5.83 -1.94 -23.44
CA ARG A 26 5.31 -0.87 -22.59
C ARG A 26 3.84 -0.56 -22.87
N THR A 27 3.45 -0.53 -24.14
CA THR A 27 2.07 -0.26 -24.55
C THR A 27 1.14 -1.40 -24.11
N LEU A 28 1.55 -2.65 -24.34
CA LEU A 28 0.81 -3.85 -23.91
C LEU A 28 0.64 -3.90 -22.38
N PHE A 29 1.69 -3.54 -21.63
CA PHE A 29 1.62 -3.44 -20.18
C PHE A 29 0.60 -2.38 -19.71
N LEU A 30 0.49 -1.24 -20.41
CA LEU A 30 -0.46 -0.19 -20.04
C LEU A 30 -1.88 -0.53 -20.45
N ASP A 31 -2.06 -1.28 -21.54
CA ASP A 31 -3.36 -1.66 -22.08
C ASP A 31 -4.17 -2.59 -21.18
N GLN A 32 -3.51 -3.27 -20.24
CA GLN A 32 -4.21 -4.10 -19.24
C GLN A 32 -4.97 -3.29 -18.17
N TYR A 33 -4.64 -2.00 -17.99
CA TYR A 33 -5.25 -1.17 -16.97
C TYR A 33 -6.44 -0.38 -17.53
N ASP A 34 -7.46 -0.18 -16.70
CA ASP A 34 -8.54 0.77 -16.97
C ASP A 34 -8.01 2.19 -17.21
N PRO A 35 -8.76 3.06 -17.92
CA PRO A 35 -8.30 4.39 -18.29
C PRO A 35 -7.79 5.24 -17.10
N LEU A 36 -8.45 5.11 -15.95
CA LEU A 36 -8.06 5.83 -14.73
C LEU A 36 -6.67 5.39 -14.22
N PRO A 37 -6.44 4.14 -13.78
CA PRO A 37 -5.11 3.69 -13.37
C PRO A 37 -4.05 3.83 -14.44
N ARG A 38 -4.40 3.54 -15.71
CA ARG A 38 -3.50 3.67 -16.85
C ARG A 38 -2.90 5.07 -16.92
N LYS A 39 -3.74 6.11 -16.83
CA LYS A 39 -3.29 7.52 -16.84
C LYS A 39 -2.19 7.77 -15.80
N TYR A 40 -2.44 7.42 -14.53
CA TYR A 40 -1.49 7.71 -13.45
C TYR A 40 -0.22 6.85 -13.52
N ILE A 41 -0.32 5.60 -13.96
CA ILE A 41 0.86 4.73 -14.16
C ILE A 41 1.70 5.24 -15.33
N THR A 42 1.07 5.62 -16.44
CA THR A 42 1.77 6.22 -17.59
C THR A 42 2.49 7.50 -17.19
N GLU A 43 1.82 8.41 -16.48
CA GLU A 43 2.42 9.65 -15.96
C GLU A 43 3.60 9.35 -15.04
N MET A 44 3.44 8.43 -14.07
CA MET A 44 4.51 8.01 -13.16
C MET A 44 5.73 7.41 -13.88
N GLN A 45 5.51 6.57 -14.89
CA GLN A 45 6.60 5.97 -15.68
C GLN A 45 7.24 6.95 -16.66
N ALA A 46 6.55 8.01 -17.05
CA ALA A 46 7.11 9.10 -17.86
C ALA A 46 7.92 10.09 -16.99
N ASP A 47 7.73 10.06 -15.67
CA ASP A 47 8.26 11.05 -14.74
C ASP A 47 9.77 10.95 -14.44
N PHE A 48 10.51 10.10 -15.13
CA PHE A 48 11.98 10.10 -15.07
C PHE A 48 12.60 11.47 -15.41
N LEU A 49 11.83 12.39 -16.03
CA LEU A 49 12.25 13.72 -16.45
C LEU A 49 11.71 14.88 -15.58
N ASN A 50 10.73 14.65 -14.71
CA ASN A 50 9.97 15.73 -14.07
C ASN A 50 10.15 15.69 -12.55
N LYS A 51 10.52 16.83 -11.94
CA LYS A 51 10.75 16.96 -10.48
C LYS A 51 9.45 16.97 -9.67
N GLU A 52 8.35 16.50 -10.26
CA GLU A 52 7.00 16.55 -9.71
C GLU A 52 6.62 15.31 -8.92
N PHE A 53 7.33 14.19 -9.02
CA PHE A 53 7.08 13.03 -8.17
C PHE A 53 8.20 12.91 -7.13
N ASP A 54 7.81 12.92 -5.86
CA ASP A 54 8.70 12.56 -4.77
C ASP A 54 8.41 11.09 -4.46
N HIS A 55 9.43 10.24 -4.36
CA HIS A 55 9.25 8.81 -4.08
C HIS A 55 8.77 8.53 -2.65
N LYS A 56 8.55 9.57 -1.85
CA LYS A 56 8.07 9.45 -0.48
C LYS A 56 6.54 9.34 -0.41
N TYR A 57 6.07 8.27 0.24
CA TYR A 57 4.66 7.96 0.48
C TYR A 57 3.79 7.71 -0.76
N VAL A 58 4.40 7.51 -1.93
CA VAL A 58 3.68 7.25 -3.19
C VAL A 58 3.89 5.81 -3.66
N VAL A 59 3.11 5.42 -4.66
CA VAL A 59 3.37 4.24 -5.47
C VAL A 59 4.62 4.47 -6.31
N ARG A 60 5.45 3.44 -6.40
CA ARG A 60 6.65 3.39 -7.24
C ARG A 60 6.63 2.11 -8.06
N PHE A 61 7.25 2.15 -9.22
CA PHE A 61 7.53 0.95 -10.00
C PHE A 61 8.90 0.40 -9.61
N ASP A 62 8.97 -0.87 -9.24
CA ASP A 62 10.22 -1.58 -9.05
C ASP A 62 10.59 -2.28 -10.35
N GLU A 63 11.60 -1.76 -11.05
CA GLU A 63 12.07 -2.29 -12.34
C GLU A 63 12.60 -3.72 -12.22
N THR A 64 13.09 -4.12 -11.04
CA THR A 64 13.67 -5.47 -10.85
C THR A 64 12.59 -6.53 -10.77
N SER A 65 11.49 -6.24 -10.06
CA SER A 65 10.38 -7.17 -9.88
C SER A 65 9.19 -6.90 -10.82
N GLU A 66 9.27 -5.84 -11.62
CA GLU A 66 8.21 -5.34 -12.51
C GLU A 66 6.87 -5.09 -11.80
N LYS A 67 6.94 -4.65 -10.54
CA LYS A 67 5.78 -4.50 -9.65
C LYS A 67 5.56 -3.07 -9.21
N LEU A 68 4.30 -2.72 -8.99
CA LEU A 68 3.92 -1.50 -8.29
C LEU A 68 4.06 -1.74 -6.79
N LEU A 69 4.79 -0.88 -6.10
CA LEU A 69 5.04 -0.95 -4.66
C LEU A 69 4.61 0.34 -3.98
N ILE A 70 4.08 0.23 -2.76
CA ILE A 70 3.95 1.36 -1.83
C ILE A 70 4.42 0.91 -0.45
N GLY A 71 5.27 1.72 0.18
CA GLY A 71 5.96 1.30 1.40
C GLY A 71 6.69 -0.03 1.17
N ASN A 72 6.48 -1.00 2.06
CA ASN A 72 7.09 -2.33 1.97
C ASN A 72 6.23 -3.40 1.25
N SER A 73 5.16 -3.01 0.55
CA SER A 73 4.20 -3.96 -0.01
C SER A 73 3.90 -3.69 -1.48
N GLU A 74 3.57 -4.77 -2.19
CA GLU A 74 3.02 -4.74 -3.53
C GLU A 74 1.59 -4.22 -3.52
N ILE A 75 1.26 -3.40 -4.52
CA ILE A 75 -0.09 -2.90 -4.79
C ILE A 75 -0.54 -3.42 -6.16
N ASN A 76 -1.75 -3.96 -6.20
CA ASN A 76 -2.34 -4.50 -7.42
C ASN A 76 -3.57 -3.68 -7.81
N ILE A 77 -3.95 -3.73 -9.09
CA ILE A 77 -5.08 -2.98 -9.62
C ILE A 77 -6.04 -3.96 -10.28
N ALA A 78 -7.30 -3.93 -9.86
CA ALA A 78 -8.36 -4.77 -10.40
C ALA A 78 -9.48 -3.88 -10.94
N GLY A 79 -9.50 -3.73 -12.26
CA GLY A 79 -10.28 -2.71 -12.93
C GLY A 79 -9.80 -1.32 -12.54
N VAL A 80 -10.67 -0.51 -11.92
CA VAL A 80 -10.30 0.78 -11.33
C VAL A 80 -9.86 0.68 -9.86
N ASP A 81 -10.13 -0.43 -9.17
CA ASP A 81 -9.90 -0.54 -7.74
C ASP A 81 -8.47 -0.93 -7.37
N VAL A 82 -8.07 -0.53 -6.17
CA VAL A 82 -6.76 -0.83 -5.60
C VAL A 82 -6.85 -2.04 -4.67
N LEU A 83 -5.97 -3.02 -4.87
CA LEU A 83 -5.84 -4.22 -4.06
C LEU A 83 -4.53 -4.21 -3.26
N LEU A 84 -4.62 -4.38 -1.94
CA LEU A 84 -3.47 -4.41 -1.05
C LEU A 84 -3.75 -5.29 0.17
N LYS A 85 -2.90 -6.30 0.43
CA LYS A 85 -3.00 -7.20 1.60
C LYS A 85 -4.42 -7.74 1.82
N ASN A 86 -5.03 -8.28 0.76
CA ASN A 86 -6.40 -8.82 0.74
C ASN A 86 -7.52 -7.80 0.99
N LYS A 87 -7.22 -6.49 0.96
CA LYS A 87 -8.21 -5.42 1.02
C LYS A 87 -8.38 -4.77 -0.34
N ARG A 88 -9.62 -4.44 -0.67
CA ARG A 88 -10.01 -3.69 -1.86
C ARG A 88 -10.39 -2.27 -1.44
N TYR A 89 -9.83 -1.28 -2.12
CA TYR A 89 -10.14 0.13 -1.97
C TYR A 89 -10.74 0.63 -3.27
N LYS A 90 -11.88 1.32 -3.17
CA LYS A 90 -12.58 1.85 -4.34
C LYS A 90 -11.67 2.81 -5.11
N GLY A 91 -11.54 2.57 -6.41
CA GLY A 91 -10.81 3.44 -7.33
C GLY A 91 -11.50 4.78 -7.53
N THR A 92 -10.85 5.86 -7.13
CA THR A 92 -11.32 7.23 -7.36
C THR A 92 -10.16 8.09 -7.86
N SER A 93 -10.45 9.13 -8.64
CA SER A 93 -9.40 10.05 -9.08
C SER A 93 -8.64 10.64 -7.88
N GLY A 94 -9.33 10.96 -6.78
CA GLY A 94 -8.69 11.48 -5.57
C GLY A 94 -7.77 10.50 -4.87
N LEU A 95 -8.15 9.22 -4.76
CA LEU A 95 -7.26 8.19 -4.22
C LEU A 95 -6.02 8.01 -5.11
N TYR A 96 -6.18 8.01 -6.43
CA TYR A 96 -5.05 7.94 -7.36
C TYR A 96 -4.16 9.19 -7.30
N GLU A 97 -4.71 10.39 -7.09
CA GLU A 97 -3.88 11.58 -6.82
C GLU A 97 -3.04 11.40 -5.55
N LEU A 98 -3.65 10.90 -4.47
CA LEU A 98 -2.94 10.63 -3.21
C LEU A 98 -1.88 9.53 -3.37
N LEU A 99 -2.12 8.51 -4.19
CA LEU A 99 -1.19 7.41 -4.39
C LEU A 99 -0.01 7.76 -5.30
N PHE A 100 -0.23 8.59 -6.33
CA PHE A 100 0.80 8.81 -7.36
C PHE A 100 1.38 10.23 -7.35
N LYS A 101 0.60 11.27 -7.03
CA LYS A 101 1.07 12.66 -7.12
C LYS A 101 1.76 13.13 -5.84
N LYS A 102 2.77 13.99 -5.99
CA LYS A 102 3.40 14.74 -4.88
C LYS A 102 2.51 15.86 -4.36
N HIS A 103 1.70 16.45 -5.24
CA HIS A 103 0.80 17.56 -4.96
C HIS A 103 -0.65 17.20 -5.34
N PRO A 104 -1.30 16.31 -4.55
CA PRO A 104 -2.72 16.00 -4.76
C PRO A 104 -3.56 17.25 -4.47
N ALA A 105 -4.57 17.51 -5.30
CA ALA A 105 -5.42 18.70 -5.23
C ALA A 105 -6.91 18.34 -5.08
N ASN A 106 -7.36 17.25 -5.72
CA ASN A 106 -8.76 16.89 -5.80
C ASN A 106 -9.00 15.55 -5.13
N PHE A 107 -9.33 15.54 -3.84
CA PHE A 107 -9.63 14.32 -3.09
C PHE A 107 -10.69 14.58 -2.02
N THR A 108 -11.41 13.53 -1.66
CA THR A 108 -12.41 13.53 -0.58
C THR A 108 -11.81 13.02 0.73
N ASP A 109 -12.53 13.22 1.85
CA ASP A 109 -12.13 12.65 3.14
C ASP A 109 -12.06 11.12 3.10
N GLN A 110 -12.93 10.48 2.31
CA GLN A 110 -12.90 9.03 2.15
C GLN A 110 -11.66 8.55 1.39
N ASP A 111 -11.18 9.33 0.42
CA ASP A 111 -9.92 9.05 -0.27
C ASP A 111 -8.74 9.17 0.70
N VAL A 112 -8.74 10.19 1.57
CA VAL A 112 -7.73 10.36 2.63
C VAL A 112 -7.76 9.20 3.61
N ASN A 113 -8.94 8.75 4.03
CA ASN A 113 -9.10 7.60 4.92
C ASN A 113 -8.56 6.31 4.30
N ASN A 114 -8.91 6.03 3.04
CA ASN A 114 -8.40 4.88 2.30
C ASN A 114 -6.88 4.94 2.11
N TYR A 115 -6.36 6.10 1.73
CA TYR A 115 -4.93 6.34 1.60
C TYR A 115 -4.19 6.17 2.95
N ALA A 116 -4.76 6.65 4.05
CA ALA A 116 -4.21 6.48 5.38
C ALA A 116 -4.10 4.99 5.77
N LYS A 117 -5.16 4.21 5.53
CA LYS A 117 -5.16 2.76 5.73
C LYS A 117 -4.04 2.09 4.94
N ILE A 118 -3.84 2.49 3.67
CA ILE A 118 -2.76 1.99 2.82
C ILE A 118 -1.37 2.36 3.37
N VAL A 119 -1.14 3.64 3.69
CA VAL A 119 0.15 4.16 4.20
C VAL A 119 0.55 3.51 5.52
N VAL A 120 -0.42 3.28 6.42
CA VAL A 120 -0.18 2.60 7.69
C VAL A 120 0.10 1.11 7.46
N ALA A 121 -0.74 0.43 6.67
CA ALA A 121 -0.60 -1.00 6.41
C ALA A 121 0.73 -1.37 5.74
N THR A 122 1.35 -0.44 4.99
CA THR A 122 2.60 -0.67 4.26
C THR A 122 3.84 -0.04 4.89
N ASN A 123 3.70 0.57 6.07
CA ASN A 123 4.77 1.36 6.71
C ASN A 123 5.36 2.44 5.79
N ALA A 124 4.62 2.93 4.79
CA ALA A 124 5.12 3.92 3.85
C ALA A 124 5.57 5.23 4.55
N HIS A 125 5.03 5.48 5.75
CA HIS A 125 5.35 6.62 6.60
C HIS A 125 6.60 6.45 7.48
N ARG A 126 7.24 5.27 7.49
CA ARG A 126 8.39 4.95 8.36
C ARG A 126 9.67 4.85 7.56
N ARG A 127 10.81 5.10 8.22
CA ARG A 127 12.13 5.01 7.57
C ARG A 127 12.38 3.60 7.07
N HIS A 128 12.82 3.49 5.82
CA HIS A 128 13.06 2.22 5.14
C HIS A 128 11.84 1.29 5.11
N TYR A 129 10.63 1.82 5.34
CA TYR A 129 9.38 1.07 5.40
C TYR A 129 9.37 -0.04 6.46
N LEU A 130 10.18 0.10 7.50
CA LEU A 130 10.30 -0.86 8.60
C LEU A 130 9.40 -0.43 9.76
N SER A 131 8.58 -1.36 10.26
CA SER A 131 7.66 -1.11 11.38
C SER A 131 8.37 -0.65 12.66
N SER A 132 9.58 -1.14 12.89
CA SER A 132 10.42 -0.82 14.05
C SER A 132 11.14 0.53 13.95
N LYS A 133 11.11 1.19 12.80
CA LYS A 133 11.81 2.46 12.60
C LYS A 133 10.89 3.65 12.81
N GLN A 134 11.47 4.78 13.19
CA GLN A 134 10.76 6.03 13.43
C GLN A 134 10.05 6.54 12.17
N ILE A 135 9.07 7.44 12.39
CA ILE A 135 8.37 8.15 11.32
C ILE A 135 9.39 8.91 10.48
N ASP A 136 9.28 8.78 9.17
CA ASP A 136 10.19 9.40 8.23
C ASP A 136 9.72 10.81 7.87
N GLY A 137 9.82 11.76 8.81
CA GLY A 137 9.31 13.12 8.61
C GLY A 137 9.76 13.82 7.32
N SER A 138 8.96 14.75 6.81
CA SER A 138 9.31 15.51 5.60
C SER A 138 8.80 16.95 5.63
N LYS A 139 9.50 17.86 4.94
CA LYS A 139 9.07 19.25 4.76
C LYS A 139 7.95 19.40 3.72
N LEU A 140 7.63 18.35 2.96
CA LEU A 140 6.61 18.35 1.91
C LEU A 140 5.23 18.76 2.46
N LYS A 141 4.48 19.53 1.65
CA LYS A 141 3.09 19.90 1.95
C LYS A 141 2.23 18.66 2.19
N LYS A 142 2.40 17.61 1.38
CA LYS A 142 1.71 16.32 1.52
C LYS A 142 1.98 15.67 2.89
N TYR A 143 3.23 15.70 3.36
CA TYR A 143 3.54 15.20 4.70
C TYR A 143 2.79 16.00 5.77
N LYS A 144 2.96 17.33 5.78
CA LYS A 144 2.38 18.19 6.83
C LYS A 144 0.85 18.12 6.87
N LYS A 145 0.20 18.06 5.71
CA LYS A 145 -1.27 18.11 5.60
C LYS A 145 -1.95 16.74 5.72
N ILE A 146 -1.27 15.67 5.31
CA ILE A 146 -1.89 14.35 5.16
C ILE A 146 -1.18 13.31 6.04
N ILE A 147 0.12 13.09 5.82
CA ILE A 147 0.85 12.00 6.51
C ILE A 147 1.03 12.26 8.02
N ALA A 148 1.45 13.46 8.42
CA ALA A 148 1.71 13.78 9.82
C ALA A 148 0.45 13.60 10.70
N PRO A 149 -0.74 14.12 10.32
CA PRO A 149 -1.98 13.84 11.03
C PRO A 149 -2.28 12.35 11.18
N ILE A 150 -2.10 11.55 10.11
CA ILE A 150 -2.31 10.10 10.15
C ILE A 150 -1.39 9.44 11.20
N THR A 151 -0.13 9.84 11.27
CA THR A 151 0.87 9.22 12.15
C THR A 151 0.86 9.71 13.59
N GLU A 152 0.33 10.90 13.85
CA GLU A 152 0.16 11.46 15.21
C GLU A 152 -1.13 10.97 15.89
N GLY A 153 -1.87 10.05 15.27
CA GLY A 153 -3.15 9.56 15.79
C GLY A 153 -4.31 10.56 15.65
N LYS A 154 -4.10 11.67 14.93
CA LYS A 154 -5.11 12.72 14.72
C LYS A 154 -5.89 12.56 13.39
N GLY A 155 -5.41 11.70 12.49
CA GLY A 155 -5.86 11.62 11.10
C GLY A 155 -6.61 10.35 10.72
N LEU A 156 -6.79 9.40 11.64
CA LEU A 156 -7.79 8.35 11.47
C LEU A 156 -9.13 8.95 11.90
N LEU A 157 -9.80 9.65 10.97
CA LEU A 157 -11.25 9.83 11.05
C LEU A 157 -11.82 8.41 10.94
N MET A 158 -12.01 7.75 12.09
CA MET A 158 -12.80 6.53 12.12
C MET A 158 -14.19 6.92 11.63
N GLU A 159 -14.53 6.52 10.40
CA GLU A 159 -15.92 6.22 10.11
C GLU A 159 -16.31 5.18 11.15
N VAL A 160 -17.10 5.60 12.14
CA VAL A 160 -17.85 4.69 13.00
C VAL A 160 -18.82 4.02 12.05
N ASN A 161 -18.42 2.90 11.44
CA ASN A 161 -19.37 2.06 10.77
C ASN A 161 -20.24 1.44 11.87
N ASN A 162 -21.55 1.68 11.81
CA ASN A 162 -22.52 0.95 12.62
C ASN A 162 -22.60 -0.55 12.24
N ASN A 163 -21.69 -1.03 11.40
CA ASN A 163 -21.47 -2.46 11.26
C ASN A 163 -21.02 -2.92 12.64
N LYS A 164 -21.88 -3.71 13.31
CA LYS A 164 -21.48 -4.52 14.47
C LYS A 164 -20.07 -5.01 14.17
N ILE A 165 -19.11 -4.65 15.01
CA ILE A 165 -17.86 -5.38 15.09
C ILE A 165 -18.34 -6.83 15.21
N ASP A 166 -18.02 -7.66 14.22
CA ASP A 166 -18.21 -9.10 14.33
C ASP A 166 -17.22 -9.55 15.40
N TYR A 167 -17.62 -9.33 16.66
CA TYR A 167 -17.03 -10.00 17.79
C TYR A 167 -17.31 -11.46 17.54
N VAL A 168 -16.30 -12.17 17.05
CA VAL A 168 -16.31 -13.62 17.08
C VAL A 168 -16.46 -13.99 18.55
N HIS A 169 -17.64 -14.50 18.90
CA HIS A 169 -17.95 -14.90 20.26
C HIS A 169 -17.22 -16.21 20.50
N TRP A 170 -16.10 -16.14 21.24
CA TRP A 170 -15.36 -17.32 21.68
C TRP A 170 -15.95 -17.78 23.02
N ASP A 171 -16.65 -18.89 23.01
CA ASP A 171 -17.32 -19.45 24.19
C ASP A 171 -16.36 -20.28 25.07
N ASP A 172 -15.31 -20.87 24.47
CA ASP A 172 -14.31 -21.69 25.18
C ASP A 172 -12.96 -20.95 25.38
N PRO A 173 -12.50 -20.75 26.63
CA PRO A 173 -11.16 -20.23 26.92
C PRO A 173 -10.01 -21.01 26.27
N ASN A 174 -10.17 -22.32 26.02
CA ASN A 174 -9.11 -23.12 25.40
C ASN A 174 -8.91 -22.77 23.92
N GLU A 175 -9.97 -22.36 23.22
CA GLU A 175 -9.89 -21.91 21.83
C GLU A 175 -9.13 -20.59 21.71
N LEU A 176 -9.31 -19.68 22.69
CA LEU A 176 -8.56 -18.43 22.78
C LEU A 176 -7.06 -18.69 22.98
N VAL A 177 -6.70 -19.62 23.87
CA VAL A 177 -5.30 -20.01 24.11
C VAL A 177 -4.68 -20.67 22.88
N ALA A 178 -5.42 -21.53 22.18
CA ALA A 178 -4.96 -22.16 20.94
C ALA A 178 -4.73 -21.13 19.83
N ARG A 179 -5.66 -20.18 19.67
CA ARG A 179 -5.54 -19.10 18.69
C ARG A 179 -4.39 -18.15 19.02
N LEU A 180 -4.24 -17.77 20.29
CA LEU A 180 -3.12 -16.92 20.74
C LEU A 180 -1.77 -17.61 20.51
N ARG A 181 -1.65 -18.90 20.80
CA ARG A 181 -0.44 -19.69 20.51
C ARG A 181 -0.12 -19.68 19.02
N LEU A 182 -1.12 -19.88 18.15
CA LEU A 182 -0.94 -19.84 16.70
C LEU A 182 -0.46 -18.46 16.20
N LEU A 183 -1.03 -17.38 16.72
CA LEU A 183 -0.63 -16.01 16.37
C LEU A 183 0.78 -15.68 16.85
N LEU A 184 1.14 -16.11 18.07
CA LEU A 184 2.50 -15.96 18.61
C LEU A 184 3.52 -16.76 17.80
N SER A 185 3.22 -18.00 17.41
CA SER A 185 4.09 -18.81 16.54
C SER A 185 4.28 -18.16 15.16
N SER A 186 3.23 -17.58 14.59
CA SER A 186 3.32 -16.83 13.32
C SER A 186 4.21 -15.58 13.45
N GLN A 187 4.12 -14.89 14.59
CA GLN A 187 4.95 -13.72 14.90
C GLN A 187 6.42 -14.09 15.14
N LEU A 188 6.69 -15.20 15.82
CA LEU A 188 8.04 -15.77 16.01
C LEU A 188 8.65 -16.20 14.67
N ALA A 189 7.83 -16.63 13.71
CA ALA A 189 8.24 -16.90 12.34
C ALA A 189 8.43 -15.63 11.47
N GLY A 190 8.21 -14.43 12.03
CA GLY A 190 8.48 -13.15 11.38
C GLY A 190 7.25 -12.43 10.79
N HIS A 191 6.03 -12.96 10.94
CA HIS A 191 4.81 -12.34 10.43
C HIS A 191 4.20 -11.36 11.44
N THR A 192 4.26 -10.05 11.16
CA THR A 192 3.81 -8.97 12.07
C THR A 192 2.36 -8.50 11.83
N GLY A 193 1.58 -9.24 11.05
CA GLY A 193 0.19 -8.90 10.69
C GLY A 193 -0.87 -9.20 11.76
N HIS A 194 -0.46 -9.67 12.94
CA HIS A 194 -1.35 -10.27 13.94
C HIS A 194 -1.59 -9.40 15.19
N THR A 195 -0.98 -8.21 15.27
CA THR A 195 -1.02 -7.35 16.48
C THR A 195 -2.43 -6.95 16.92
N ASN A 196 -3.32 -6.64 15.96
CA ASN A 196 -4.68 -6.22 16.28
C ASN A 196 -5.54 -7.37 16.82
N GLU A 197 -5.32 -8.59 16.33
CA GLU A 197 -6.03 -9.79 16.79
C GLU A 197 -5.53 -10.23 18.18
N ILE A 198 -4.21 -10.18 18.41
CA ILE A 198 -3.62 -10.45 19.73
C ILE A 198 -4.15 -9.48 20.78
N ASN A 199 -4.19 -8.18 20.48
CA ASN A 199 -4.72 -7.16 21.41
C ASN A 199 -6.21 -7.40 21.72
N SER A 200 -7.01 -7.79 20.72
CA SER A 200 -8.42 -8.14 20.93
C SER A 200 -8.60 -9.35 21.84
N ILE A 201 -7.72 -10.36 21.78
CA ILE A 201 -7.79 -11.54 22.65
C ILE A 201 -7.41 -11.20 24.10
N ILE A 202 -6.35 -10.41 24.29
CA ILE A 202 -5.89 -9.96 25.62
C ILE A 202 -6.96 -9.09 26.31
N GLU A 203 -7.61 -8.21 25.57
CA GLU A 203 -8.65 -7.31 26.10
C GLU A 203 -9.91 -8.08 26.53
N VAL A 204 -10.31 -9.12 25.79
CA VAL A 204 -11.43 -10.01 26.14
C VAL A 204 -11.17 -10.75 27.45
N ASP A 205 -9.95 -11.28 27.67
CA ASP A 205 -9.60 -12.03 28.88
C ASP A 205 -9.56 -11.13 30.13
N GLY A 206 -9.01 -9.91 30.01
CA GLY A 206 -8.96 -8.93 31.10
C GLY A 206 -10.34 -8.43 31.58
N SER A 207 -11.35 -8.49 30.72
CA SER A 207 -12.73 -8.14 31.07
C SER A 207 -13.48 -9.25 31.83
N ARG A 208 -13.08 -10.53 31.63
CA ARG A 208 -13.70 -11.70 32.27
C ARG A 208 -13.17 -11.95 33.69
N LEU A 209 -11.96 -11.50 33.99
CA LEU A 209 -11.33 -11.59 35.33
C LEU A 209 -11.83 -10.52 36.33
N LYS A 210 -12.70 -9.60 35.91
CA LYS A 210 -13.27 -8.53 36.76
C LYS A 210 -14.71 -8.77 37.20
N LYS A 211 -15.22 -10.01 37.08
CA LYS A 211 -16.50 -10.44 37.66
C LYS A 211 -16.27 -11.34 38.86
#